data_AF-A0A925PY84-F1
#
_entry.id   AF-A0A925PY84-F1
#
_cell.length_a   1.000
_cell.length_b   1.000
_cell.length_c   1.000
_cell.angle_alpha   90.00
_cell.angle_beta   90.00
_cell.angle_gamma   90.00
#
_symmetry.space_group_name_H-M   'P 1'
#
loop_
_entity.id
_entity.type
_entity.pdbx_description
1 polymer ?
#
loop_
_entity_poly.entity_id
_entity_poly.type
_entity_poly.pdbx_seq_one_letter_code
_entity_poly.pdbx_strand_id
1 'polypeptide(L)'
;MLFIWGKKQVQRSLGYVADFCPVCRDLRVFQMKRLGLAGHFYYVSFGEGRLIAHVRTCTVCDIDLNGRPELYKAMNRNKLPATELAGLTRPDWQQAHASRLALERELTNAFGKVPADVRKALIREPFDLLAPKVEDRMATTQFDGWVAAAVGVLFILIVIAVKAAEQFPGAGDYIWGAAWGFGLAAIASQFLLVRRRFFRKHVFPPLTLALRPLKPTRAELESALAAKKAEGTAIVERLDLRAFMRELERTGGTARTALLDAGDMRASGGV
;
A
#
# COMPACT_ATOMS: atom_id res chain seq x y z
N MET A 1 36.74 -10.06 -7.72
CA MET A 1 35.74 -10.54 -6.75
C MET A 1 35.05 -9.33 -6.16
N LEU A 2 33.75 -9.15 -6.37
CA LEU A 2 33.01 -8.00 -5.84
C LEU A 2 32.39 -8.41 -4.50
N PHE A 3 32.82 -7.79 -3.39
CA PHE A 3 32.22 -8.00 -2.07
C PHE A 3 31.09 -6.98 -1.88
N ILE A 4 29.83 -7.43 -1.86
CA ILE A 4 28.67 -6.58 -1.59
C ILE A 4 28.35 -6.65 -0.10
N TRP A 5 28.78 -5.63 0.63
CA TRP A 5 28.47 -5.44 2.05
C TRP A 5 27.60 -4.20 2.22
N GLY A 6 26.49 -4.35 2.94
CA GLY A 6 25.57 -3.24 3.24
C GLY A 6 24.70 -3.51 4.47
N LYS A 7 23.76 -2.60 4.73
CA LYS A 7 22.70 -2.76 5.73
C LYS A 7 21.39 -3.04 5.03
N LYS A 8 20.65 -4.03 5.53
CA LYS A 8 19.33 -4.41 5.02
C LYS A 8 18.32 -4.33 6.16
N GLN A 9 17.15 -3.79 5.86
CA GLN A 9 16.04 -3.81 6.79
C GLN A 9 15.52 -5.24 6.93
N VAL A 10 15.40 -5.71 8.16
CA VAL A 10 14.85 -7.02 8.52
C VAL A 10 13.59 -6.78 9.35
N GLN A 11 12.53 -7.50 9.02
CA GLN A 11 11.27 -7.44 9.74
C GLN A 11 11.04 -8.77 10.48
N ARG A 12 10.65 -8.71 11.75
CA ARG A 12 10.26 -9.88 12.54
C ARG A 12 8.88 -9.66 13.12
N SER A 13 7.96 -10.61 12.93
CA SER A 13 6.63 -10.55 13.54
C SER A 13 6.73 -10.82 15.04
N LEU A 14 6.08 -9.97 15.85
CA LEU A 14 5.98 -10.12 17.31
C LEU A 14 4.63 -10.69 17.75
N GLY A 15 3.62 -10.64 16.87
CA GLY A 15 2.27 -11.12 17.13
C GLY A 15 1.22 -10.19 16.55
N TYR A 16 0.02 -10.24 17.12
CA TYR A 16 -1.14 -9.47 16.74
C TYR A 16 -1.66 -8.66 17.92
N VAL A 17 -2.13 -7.45 17.61
CA VAL A 17 -2.81 -6.53 18.54
C VAL A 17 -4.05 -5.98 17.87
N ALA A 18 -5.02 -5.48 18.63
CA ALA A 18 -6.14 -4.73 18.08
C ALA A 18 -6.10 -3.28 18.52
N ASP A 19 -6.43 -2.39 17.59
CA ASP A 19 -6.50 -0.95 17.84
C ASP A 19 -7.31 -0.23 16.76
N PHE A 20 -7.49 1.09 16.90
CA PHE A 20 -8.12 1.92 15.89
C PHE A 20 -7.22 2.12 14.65
N CYS A 21 -7.79 1.91 13.47
CA CYS A 21 -7.12 2.20 12.19
C CYS A 21 -7.67 3.48 11.57
N PRO A 22 -6.87 4.54 11.33
CA PRO A 22 -7.34 5.79 10.75
C PRO A 22 -7.81 5.66 9.29
N VAL A 23 -7.28 4.69 8.56
CA VAL A 23 -7.74 4.38 7.18
C VAL A 23 -9.04 3.59 7.20
N CYS A 24 -9.14 2.57 8.06
CA CYS A 24 -10.37 1.77 8.18
C CYS A 24 -11.47 2.43 9.01
N ARG A 25 -11.13 3.49 9.74
CA ARG A 25 -12.00 4.26 10.64
C ARG A 25 -12.70 3.42 11.70
N ASP A 26 -12.07 2.33 12.12
CA ASP A 26 -12.68 1.34 13.02
C ASP A 26 -11.60 0.53 13.76
N LEU A 27 -12.03 -0.26 14.75
CA LEU A 27 -11.21 -1.26 15.44
C LEU A 27 -10.78 -2.36 14.45
N ARG A 28 -9.47 -2.55 14.31
CA ARG A 28 -8.88 -3.55 13.41
C ARG A 28 -7.79 -4.34 14.10
N VAL A 29 -7.54 -5.53 13.56
CA VAL A 29 -6.38 -6.34 13.93
C VAL A 29 -5.17 -5.85 13.16
N PHE A 30 -4.07 -5.67 13.89
CA PHE A 30 -2.76 -5.31 13.37
C PHE A 30 -1.77 -6.42 13.63
N GLN A 31 -0.88 -6.66 12.67
CA GLN A 31 0.32 -7.46 12.88
C GLN A 31 1.43 -6.55 13.41
N MET A 32 1.90 -6.81 14.63
CA MET A 32 3.04 -6.11 15.21
C MET A 32 4.35 -6.68 14.66
N LYS A 33 5.24 -5.79 14.25
CA LYS A 33 6.54 -6.13 13.65
C LYS A 33 7.66 -5.30 14.29
N ARG A 34 8.77 -5.96 14.56
CA ARG A 34 10.06 -5.34 14.88
C ARG A 34 10.79 -5.03 13.58
N LEU A 35 11.21 -3.79 13.39
CA LEU A 35 12.06 -3.37 12.27
C LEU A 35 13.49 -3.21 12.74
N GLY A 36 14.42 -3.97 12.15
CA GLY A 36 15.85 -3.90 12.45
C GLY A 36 16.72 -3.61 11.22
N LEU A 37 17.92 -3.05 11.42
CA LEU A 37 18.99 -3.01 10.40
C LEU A 37 20.00 -4.09 10.70
N ALA A 38 20.07 -5.10 9.84
CA ALA A 38 21.09 -6.13 9.89
C ALA A 38 22.17 -5.87 8.82
N GLY A 39 23.42 -6.17 9.14
CA GLY A 39 24.46 -6.30 8.12
C GLY A 39 24.13 -7.49 7.22
N HIS A 40 24.39 -7.36 5.92
CA HIS A 40 24.23 -8.46 4.98
C HIS A 40 25.50 -8.68 4.16
N PHE A 41 25.73 -9.94 3.79
CA PHE A 41 26.75 -10.38 2.85
C PHE A 41 26.06 -11.08 1.69
N TYR A 42 26.28 -10.63 0.45
CA TYR A 42 25.57 -11.15 -0.74
C TYR A 42 24.04 -11.27 -0.53
N TYR A 43 23.42 -10.20 0.00
CA TYR A 43 21.98 -10.11 0.27
C TYR A 43 21.42 -11.04 1.36
N VAL A 44 22.26 -11.88 1.98
CA VAL A 44 21.92 -12.70 3.15
C VAL A 44 22.19 -11.89 4.42
N SER A 45 21.14 -11.63 5.20
CA SER A 45 21.23 -10.92 6.48
C SER A 45 21.59 -11.88 7.61
N PHE A 46 22.50 -11.47 8.51
CA PHE A 46 22.82 -12.25 9.70
C PHE A 46 22.09 -11.67 10.93
N GLY A 47 21.13 -12.43 11.47
CA GLY A 47 20.38 -12.08 12.67
C GLY A 47 19.33 -10.97 12.48
N GLU A 48 18.81 -10.47 13.61
CA GLU A 48 17.70 -9.49 13.63
C GLU A 48 18.15 -8.03 13.52
N GLY A 49 19.46 -7.79 13.63
CA GLY A 49 20.05 -6.46 13.54
C GLY A 49 19.66 -5.50 14.66
N ARG A 50 20.16 -4.26 14.55
CA ARG A 50 19.85 -3.17 15.49
C ARG A 50 18.41 -2.72 15.31
N LEU A 51 17.64 -2.66 16.39
CA LEU A 51 16.27 -2.15 16.39
C LEU A 51 16.24 -0.71 15.87
N ILE A 52 15.40 -0.45 14.86
CA ILE A 52 15.10 0.90 14.36
C ILE A 52 13.77 1.38 14.95
N ALA A 53 12.74 0.55 14.86
CA ALA A 53 11.38 0.91 15.17
C ALA A 53 10.50 -0.33 15.39
N HIS A 54 9.33 -0.10 15.96
CA HIS A 54 8.21 -1.03 15.91
C HIS A 54 7.14 -0.47 14.98
N VAL A 55 6.59 -1.33 14.14
CA VAL A 55 5.53 -0.98 13.19
C VAL A 55 4.40 -1.98 13.35
N ARG A 56 3.18 -1.49 13.21
CA ARG A 56 1.99 -2.32 13.19
C ARG A 56 1.29 -2.18 11.85
N THR A 57 1.07 -3.29 11.17
CA THR A 57 0.43 -3.31 9.85
C THR A 57 -1.04 -3.71 10.00
N CYS A 58 -1.97 -2.88 9.53
CA CYS A 58 -3.39 -3.22 9.56
C CYS A 58 -3.66 -4.43 8.66
N THR A 59 -4.30 -5.47 9.18
CA THR A 59 -4.57 -6.70 8.40
C THR A 59 -5.68 -6.56 7.36
N VAL A 60 -6.34 -5.41 7.29
CA VAL A 60 -7.42 -5.12 6.33
C VAL A 60 -6.93 -4.20 5.20
N CYS A 61 -6.40 -3.03 5.56
CA CYS A 61 -5.96 -2.04 4.55
C CYS A 61 -4.44 -2.05 4.29
N ASP A 62 -3.68 -2.91 4.97
CA ASP A 62 -2.22 -3.07 4.80
C ASP A 62 -1.43 -1.77 5.02
N ILE A 63 -1.96 -0.86 5.85
CA ILE A 63 -1.25 0.37 6.22
C ILE A 63 -0.35 0.11 7.43
N ASP A 64 0.88 0.62 7.33
CA ASP A 64 1.86 0.60 8.40
C ASP A 64 1.68 1.85 9.27
N LEU A 65 1.49 1.62 10.56
CA LEU A 65 1.41 2.67 11.58
C LEU A 65 2.54 2.48 12.60
N ASN A 66 2.83 3.53 13.36
CA ASN A 66 3.77 3.42 14.48
C ASN A 66 3.27 2.35 15.47
N GLY A 67 4.14 1.40 15.79
CA GLY A 67 3.83 0.23 16.60
C GLY A 67 3.60 0.54 18.06
N ARG A 68 4.35 1.46 18.68
CA ARG A 68 4.31 1.79 20.13
C ARG A 68 3.94 0.60 21.05
N PRO A 69 4.80 -0.42 21.19
CA PRO A 69 4.50 -1.63 21.97
C PRO A 69 4.12 -1.34 23.43
N GLU A 70 4.59 -0.23 23.99
CA GLU A 70 4.28 0.25 25.34
C GLU A 70 2.79 0.54 25.57
N LEU A 71 2.00 0.72 24.52
CA LEU A 71 0.55 0.95 24.61
C LEU A 71 -0.26 -0.34 24.80
N TYR A 72 0.37 -1.52 24.71
CA TYR A 72 -0.32 -2.80 24.76
C TYR A 72 0.11 -3.59 25.99
N LYS A 73 -0.87 -4.16 26.70
CA LYS A 73 -0.63 -5.03 27.86
C LYS A 73 0.04 -6.34 27.44
N ALA A 74 -0.33 -6.86 26.28
CA ALA A 74 0.19 -8.10 25.71
C ALA A 74 0.05 -8.09 24.18
N MET A 75 0.75 -9.01 23.53
CA MET A 75 0.58 -9.32 22.10
C MET A 75 0.16 -10.78 21.97
N ASN A 76 -0.84 -11.07 21.14
CA ASN A 76 -1.23 -12.46 20.90
C ASN A 76 -0.42 -13.07 19.75
N ARG A 77 -0.02 -14.33 19.86
CA ARG A 77 0.68 -15.02 18.76
C ARG A 77 -0.22 -15.26 17.56
N ASN A 78 -1.50 -15.53 17.82
CA ASN A 78 -2.49 -15.87 16.81
C ASN A 78 -3.39 -14.69 16.45
N LYS A 79 -3.87 -14.67 15.21
CA LYS A 79 -4.87 -13.71 14.77
C LYS A 79 -6.23 -14.13 15.34
N LEU A 80 -6.81 -13.27 16.17
CA LEU A 80 -8.17 -13.42 16.72
C LEU A 80 -9.09 -12.32 16.18
N PRO A 81 -10.42 -12.43 16.39
CA PRO A 81 -11.35 -11.34 16.15
C PRO A 81 -10.92 -10.05 16.87
N ALA A 82 -11.14 -8.90 16.22
CA ALA A 82 -10.63 -7.60 16.69
C ALA A 82 -11.11 -7.25 18.10
N THR A 83 -12.35 -7.57 18.46
CA THR A 83 -12.94 -7.29 19.78
C THR A 83 -12.31 -8.12 20.89
N GLU A 84 -12.15 -9.42 20.67
CA GLU A 84 -11.45 -10.33 21.61
C GLU A 84 -10.00 -9.88 21.81
N LEU A 85 -9.31 -9.61 20.70
CA LEU A 85 -7.93 -9.18 20.73
C LEU A 85 -7.78 -7.83 21.43
N ALA A 86 -8.74 -6.91 21.28
CA ALA A 86 -8.73 -5.64 21.97
C ALA A 86 -8.86 -5.82 23.49
N GLY A 87 -9.73 -6.71 23.96
CA GLY A 87 -9.84 -7.05 25.38
C GLY A 87 -8.54 -7.58 25.97
N LEU A 88 -7.79 -8.37 25.20
CA LEU A 88 -6.51 -8.95 25.62
C LEU A 88 -5.34 -7.97 25.55
N THR A 89 -5.23 -7.20 24.45
CA THR A 89 -4.03 -6.41 24.15
C THR A 89 -4.14 -4.96 24.58
N ARG A 90 -5.33 -4.34 24.48
CA ARG A 90 -5.55 -2.92 24.76
C ARG A 90 -7.00 -2.66 25.22
N PRO A 91 -7.37 -3.06 26.46
CA PRO A 91 -8.76 -2.99 26.92
C PRO A 91 -9.29 -1.56 27.04
N ASP A 92 -8.41 -0.57 27.15
CA ASP A 92 -8.70 0.87 27.22
C ASP A 92 -8.81 1.56 25.84
N TRP A 93 -8.78 0.80 24.72
CA TRP A 93 -8.73 1.38 23.37
C TRP A 93 -9.85 2.38 23.07
N GLN A 94 -11.07 2.13 23.58
CA GLN A 94 -12.22 3.03 23.38
C GLN A 94 -12.00 4.38 24.06
N GLN A 95 -11.43 4.37 25.26
CA GLN A 95 -11.13 5.60 26.02
C GLN A 95 -9.98 6.35 25.34
N ALA A 96 -8.92 5.63 24.96
CA ALA A 96 -7.77 6.20 24.27
C ALA A 96 -8.12 6.83 22.90
N HIS A 97 -9.19 6.35 22.25
CA HIS A 97 -9.65 6.84 20.95
C HIS A 97 -11.03 7.51 21.00
N ALA A 98 -11.51 7.91 22.18
CA ALA A 98 -12.89 8.40 22.37
C ALA A 98 -13.23 9.59 21.46
N SER A 99 -12.32 10.58 21.37
CA SER A 99 -12.48 11.76 20.51
C SER A 99 -12.59 11.38 19.04
N ARG A 100 -11.72 10.48 18.57
CA ARG A 100 -11.74 10.02 17.18
C ARG A 100 -12.99 9.21 16.88
N LEU A 101 -13.40 8.31 17.78
CA LEU A 101 -14.63 7.52 17.64
C LEU A 101 -15.90 8.38 17.67
N ALA A 102 -15.89 9.50 18.39
CA ALA A 102 -16.98 10.47 18.33
C ALA A 102 -17.08 11.12 16.95
N LEU A 103 -15.95 11.56 16.39
CA LEU A 103 -15.88 12.12 15.05
C LEU A 103 -16.34 11.13 13.96
N GLU A 104 -15.96 9.85 14.05
CA GLU A 104 -16.42 8.83 13.09
C GLU A 104 -17.94 8.56 13.21
N ARG A 105 -18.50 8.64 14.42
CA ARG A 105 -19.96 8.56 14.63
C ARG A 105 -20.69 9.75 14.01
N GLU A 106 -20.16 10.96 14.17
CA GLU A 106 -20.71 12.17 13.54
C GLU A 106 -20.67 12.10 12.01
N LEU A 107 -19.57 11.62 11.44
CA LEU A 107 -19.42 11.42 10.00
C LEU A 107 -20.46 10.44 9.43
N THR A 108 -20.78 9.39 10.20
CA THR A 108 -21.77 8.38 9.79
C THR A 108 -23.20 8.92 9.88
N ASN A 109 -23.51 9.66 10.95
CA ASN A 109 -24.88 10.10 11.26
C ASN A 109 -25.29 11.41 10.58
N ALA A 110 -24.34 12.30 10.29
CA ALA A 110 -24.63 13.67 9.84
C ALA A 110 -23.68 14.10 8.72
N PHE A 111 -23.78 13.42 7.59
CA PHE A 111 -23.05 13.76 6.37
C PHE A 111 -23.31 15.24 6.00
N GLY A 112 -22.31 16.11 6.18
CA GLY A 112 -22.41 17.55 5.90
C GLY A 112 -22.40 18.49 7.12
N LYS A 113 -22.45 17.98 8.36
CA LYS A 113 -22.31 18.82 9.58
C LYS A 113 -20.88 18.94 10.11
N VAL A 114 -19.94 18.20 9.53
CA VAL A 114 -18.52 18.28 9.91
C VAL A 114 -17.94 19.63 9.45
N PRO A 115 -17.27 20.38 10.34
CA PRO A 115 -16.60 21.62 9.98
C PRO A 115 -15.68 21.46 8.77
N ALA A 116 -15.64 22.48 7.90
CA ALA A 116 -14.94 22.40 6.62
C ALA A 116 -13.42 22.17 6.78
N ASP A 117 -12.82 22.72 7.83
CA ASP A 117 -11.43 22.52 8.22
C ASP A 117 -11.15 21.08 8.66
N VAL A 118 -12.00 20.52 9.53
CA VAL A 118 -11.93 19.12 9.97
C VAL A 118 -12.08 18.18 8.77
N ARG A 119 -13.04 18.47 7.89
CA ARG A 119 -13.26 17.70 6.66
C ARG A 119 -12.02 17.71 5.76
N LYS A 120 -11.39 18.87 5.55
CA LYS A 120 -10.14 18.97 4.78
C LYS A 120 -9.03 18.13 5.41
N ALA A 121 -8.86 18.19 6.73
CA ALA A 121 -7.88 17.39 7.44
C ALA A 121 -8.12 15.88 7.27
N LEU A 122 -9.38 15.43 7.36
CA LEU A 122 -9.77 14.02 7.19
C LEU A 122 -9.59 13.50 5.75
N ILE A 123 -9.75 14.36 4.74
CA ILE A 123 -9.47 14.01 3.34
C ILE A 123 -7.96 13.88 3.11
N ARG A 124 -7.18 14.74 3.76
CA ARG A 124 -5.73 14.76 3.63
C ARG A 124 -5.05 13.58 4.34
N GLU A 125 -5.49 13.25 5.55
CA GLU A 125 -4.88 12.23 6.43
C GLU A 125 -4.50 10.90 5.73
N PRO A 126 -5.35 10.27 4.89
CA PRO A 126 -4.98 9.03 4.20
C PRO A 126 -3.78 9.17 3.25
N PHE A 127 -3.59 10.34 2.63
CA PHE A 127 -2.44 10.61 1.77
C PHE A 127 -1.16 10.72 2.59
N ASP A 128 -1.20 11.39 3.75
CA ASP A 128 -0.08 11.50 4.68
C ASP A 128 0.37 10.12 5.16
N LEU A 129 -0.59 9.26 5.51
CA LEU A 129 -0.30 7.92 6.02
C LEU A 129 0.24 6.98 4.93
N LEU A 130 -0.16 7.16 3.66
CA LEU A 130 0.31 6.33 2.55
C LEU A 130 1.60 6.84 1.90
N ALA A 131 1.98 8.11 2.12
CA ALA A 131 3.16 8.71 1.51
C ALA A 131 4.45 7.90 1.74
N PRO A 132 4.80 7.46 2.97
CA PRO A 132 6.01 6.67 3.19
C PRO A 132 6.03 5.36 2.41
N LYS A 133 4.88 4.66 2.33
CA LYS A 133 4.76 3.41 1.57
C LYS A 133 4.95 3.62 0.07
N VAL A 134 4.50 4.75 -0.46
CA VAL A 134 4.73 5.11 -1.86
C VAL A 134 6.18 5.50 -2.08
N GLU A 135 6.78 6.29 -1.19
CA GLU A 135 8.17 6.74 -1.27
C GLU A 135 9.15 5.57 -1.21
N ASP A 136 9.01 4.66 -0.25
CA ASP A 136 9.83 3.45 -0.14
C ASP A 136 9.75 2.59 -1.42
N ARG A 137 8.54 2.48 -1.98
CA ARG A 137 8.34 1.73 -3.23
C ARG A 137 9.00 2.41 -4.42
N MET A 138 8.99 3.75 -4.48
CA MET A 138 9.59 4.50 -5.59
C MET A 138 11.12 4.62 -5.46
N ALA A 139 11.64 4.62 -4.24
CA ALA A 139 13.08 4.60 -3.96
C ALA A 139 13.73 3.26 -4.35
N THR A 140 12.95 2.18 -4.39
CA THR A 140 13.45 0.85 -4.71
C THR A 140 13.03 0.41 -6.12
N THR A 141 14.00 0.28 -7.03
CA THR A 141 13.74 -0.37 -8.33
C THR A 141 13.63 -1.87 -8.10
N GLN A 142 12.39 -2.38 -7.96
CA GLN A 142 12.15 -3.81 -7.86
C GLN A 142 11.91 -4.40 -9.25
N PHE A 143 12.76 -5.34 -9.65
CA PHE A 143 12.48 -6.24 -10.77
C PHE A 143 11.32 -7.15 -10.39
N ASP A 144 10.12 -6.84 -10.90
CA ASP A 144 8.95 -7.70 -10.81
C ASP A 144 9.03 -8.81 -11.88
N GLY A 145 8.32 -9.91 -11.68
CA GLY A 145 8.25 -11.03 -12.63
C GLY A 145 7.82 -10.62 -14.03
N TRP A 146 7.02 -9.56 -14.16
CA TRP A 146 6.66 -8.98 -15.46
C TRP A 146 7.81 -8.29 -16.18
N VAL A 147 8.71 -7.63 -15.44
CA VAL A 147 9.93 -7.06 -16.02
C VAL A 147 10.86 -8.20 -16.45
N ALA A 148 11.00 -9.24 -15.63
CA ALA A 148 11.75 -10.44 -16.00
C ALA A 148 11.19 -11.12 -17.26
N ALA A 149 9.85 -11.22 -17.38
CA ALA A 149 9.20 -11.75 -18.58
C ALA A 149 9.49 -10.89 -19.82
N ALA A 150 9.46 -9.56 -19.71
CA ALA A 150 9.81 -8.67 -20.83
C ALA A 150 11.28 -8.80 -21.24
N VAL A 151 12.19 -8.98 -20.28
CA VAL A 151 13.61 -9.29 -20.57
C VAL A 151 13.74 -10.65 -21.27
N GLY A 152 12.98 -11.66 -20.84
CA GLY A 152 12.90 -12.95 -21.52
C GLY A 152 12.41 -12.84 -22.97
N VAL A 153 11.38 -12.02 -23.22
CA VAL A 153 10.90 -11.73 -24.59
C VAL A 153 11.97 -11.08 -25.43
N LEU A 154 12.72 -10.10 -24.90
CA LEU A 154 13.85 -9.49 -25.61
C LEU A 154 14.91 -10.56 -25.96
N PHE A 155 15.23 -11.48 -25.05
CA PHE A 155 16.18 -12.56 -25.34
C PHE A 155 15.69 -13.48 -26.46
N ILE A 156 14.39 -13.83 -26.45
CA ILE A 156 13.77 -14.63 -27.53
C ILE A 156 13.84 -13.88 -28.86
N LEU A 157 13.54 -12.57 -28.88
CA LEU A 157 13.62 -11.74 -30.08
C LEU A 157 15.05 -11.68 -30.64
N ILE A 158 16.07 -11.62 -29.78
CA ILE A 158 17.47 -11.66 -30.19
C ILE A 158 17.81 -13.00 -30.86
N VAL A 159 17.38 -14.13 -30.30
CA VAL A 159 17.62 -15.46 -30.89
C VAL A 159 16.95 -15.57 -32.27
N ILE A 160 15.72 -15.08 -32.40
CA ILE A 160 15.00 -15.02 -33.67
C ILE A 160 15.74 -14.12 -34.67
N ALA A 161 16.23 -12.96 -34.23
CA ALA A 161 16.97 -12.02 -35.06
C ALA A 161 18.25 -12.61 -35.64
N VAL A 162 19.02 -13.36 -34.85
CA VAL A 162 20.22 -14.07 -35.32
C VAL A 162 19.87 -15.03 -36.45
N LYS A 163 18.83 -15.87 -36.26
CA LYS A 163 18.38 -16.84 -37.27
C LYS A 163 17.82 -16.19 -38.53
N ALA A 164 17.08 -15.10 -38.38
CA ALA A 164 16.56 -14.35 -39.51
C ALA A 164 17.69 -13.64 -40.29
N ALA A 165 18.71 -13.09 -39.60
CA ALA A 165 19.84 -12.44 -40.26
C ALA A 165 20.69 -13.43 -41.08
N GLU A 166 20.86 -14.68 -40.60
CA GLU A 166 21.50 -15.77 -41.37
C GLU A 166 20.75 -16.05 -42.68
N GLN A 167 19.40 -16.04 -42.62
CA GLN A 167 18.55 -16.35 -43.77
C GLN A 167 18.38 -15.17 -44.74
N PHE A 168 18.52 -13.93 -44.24
CA PHE A 168 18.31 -12.69 -45.01
C PHE A 168 19.50 -11.72 -44.84
N PRO A 169 20.66 -12.01 -45.44
CA PRO A 169 21.89 -11.26 -45.19
C PRO A 169 21.82 -9.77 -45.58
N GLY A 170 20.97 -9.41 -46.56
CA GLY A 170 20.75 -8.01 -46.94
C GLY A 170 19.86 -7.19 -46.00
N ALA A 171 19.22 -7.83 -45.01
CA ALA A 171 18.26 -7.19 -44.11
C ALA A 171 18.71 -7.21 -42.63
N GLY A 172 19.94 -7.66 -42.34
CA GLY A 172 20.43 -7.87 -40.98
C GLY A 172 20.26 -6.66 -40.05
N ASP A 173 20.66 -5.47 -40.49
CA ASP A 173 20.58 -4.25 -39.69
C ASP A 173 19.13 -3.88 -39.30
N TYR A 174 18.18 -4.04 -40.23
CA TYR A 174 16.77 -3.79 -39.95
C TYR A 174 16.18 -4.81 -38.97
N ILE A 175 16.56 -6.09 -39.09
CA ILE A 175 16.12 -7.17 -38.20
C ILE A 175 16.62 -6.91 -36.77
N TRP A 176 17.89 -6.57 -36.61
CA TRP A 176 18.48 -6.23 -35.32
C TRP A 176 17.85 -4.98 -34.72
N GLY A 177 17.68 -3.93 -35.53
CA GLY A 177 17.01 -2.69 -35.11
C GLY A 177 15.59 -2.94 -34.63
N ALA A 178 14.83 -3.79 -35.33
CA ALA A 178 13.48 -4.16 -34.92
C ALA A 178 13.47 -4.94 -33.60
N ALA A 179 14.34 -5.96 -33.46
CA ALA A 179 14.41 -6.78 -32.24
C ALA A 179 14.73 -5.94 -30.99
N TRP A 180 15.74 -5.06 -31.09
CA TRP A 180 16.08 -4.13 -30.02
C TRP A 180 14.97 -3.10 -29.77
N GLY A 181 14.41 -2.51 -30.83
CA GLY A 181 13.33 -1.54 -30.73
C GLY A 181 12.12 -2.09 -29.98
N PHE A 182 11.65 -3.28 -30.38
CA PHE A 182 10.51 -3.92 -29.72
C PHE A 182 10.83 -4.38 -28.30
N GLY A 183 11.99 -5.00 -28.07
CA GLY A 183 12.34 -5.47 -26.74
C GLY A 183 12.55 -4.34 -25.73
N LEU A 184 13.23 -3.26 -26.11
CA LEU A 184 13.38 -2.08 -25.25
C LEU A 184 12.04 -1.36 -25.02
N ALA A 185 11.21 -1.22 -26.05
CA ALA A 185 9.86 -0.65 -25.90
C ALA A 185 9.00 -1.49 -24.96
N ALA A 186 9.07 -2.83 -25.05
CA ALA A 186 8.37 -3.74 -24.15
C ALA A 186 8.83 -3.54 -22.69
N ILE A 187 10.14 -3.51 -22.44
CA ILE A 187 10.69 -3.28 -21.09
C ILE A 187 10.27 -1.91 -20.55
N ALA A 188 10.42 -0.84 -21.33
CA ALA A 188 10.02 0.52 -20.94
C ALA A 188 8.53 0.59 -20.61
N SER A 189 7.68 -0.06 -21.41
CA SER A 189 6.23 -0.15 -21.15
C SER A 189 5.94 -0.85 -19.81
N GLN A 190 6.68 -1.90 -19.46
CA GLN A 190 6.51 -2.59 -18.19
C GLN A 190 6.85 -1.69 -17.00
N PHE A 191 7.92 -0.89 -17.08
CA PHE A 191 8.25 0.07 -16.01
C PHE A 191 7.14 1.10 -15.80
N LEU A 192 6.54 1.62 -16.88
CA LEU A 192 5.40 2.52 -16.80
C LEU A 192 4.16 1.84 -16.19
N LEU A 193 3.91 0.58 -16.54
CA LEU A 193 2.77 -0.19 -16.05
C LEU A 193 2.93 -0.71 -14.61
N VAL A 194 4.15 -1.01 -14.16
CA VAL A 194 4.43 -1.42 -12.77
C VAL A 194 3.91 -0.37 -11.79
N ARG A 195 4.18 0.92 -12.07
CA ARG A 195 3.67 2.02 -11.24
C ARG A 195 2.14 2.02 -11.20
N ARG A 196 1.48 1.95 -12.35
CA ARG A 196 0.01 1.93 -12.41
C ARG A 196 -0.59 0.74 -11.66
N ARG A 197 0.02 -0.44 -11.79
CA ARG A 197 -0.40 -1.66 -11.06
C ARG A 197 -0.23 -1.52 -9.55
N PHE A 198 0.91 -0.97 -9.11
CA PHE A 198 1.16 -0.71 -7.69
C PHE A 198 0.10 0.23 -7.10
N PHE A 199 -0.19 1.36 -7.75
CA PHE A 199 -1.21 2.28 -7.28
C PHE A 199 -2.59 1.61 -7.22
N ARG A 200 -2.99 0.92 -8.28
CA ARG A 200 -4.29 0.24 -8.33
C ARG A 200 -4.44 -0.86 -7.27
N LYS A 201 -3.35 -1.58 -6.94
CA LYS A 201 -3.38 -2.72 -6.02
C LYS A 201 -3.17 -2.32 -4.56
N HIS A 202 -2.30 -1.33 -4.28
CA HIS A 202 -1.82 -1.05 -2.92
C HIS A 202 -2.13 0.36 -2.41
N VAL A 203 -2.49 1.31 -3.29
CA VAL A 203 -2.73 2.71 -2.89
C VAL A 203 -4.21 3.07 -3.01
N PHE A 204 -4.86 2.72 -4.12
CA PHE A 204 -6.26 3.04 -4.35
C PHE A 204 -7.20 2.36 -3.36
N PRO A 205 -7.08 1.05 -3.06
CA PRO A 205 -8.00 0.42 -2.11
C PRO A 205 -8.03 1.07 -0.72
N PRO A 206 -6.90 1.34 -0.03
CA PRO A 206 -6.94 2.03 1.25
C PRO A 206 -7.43 3.48 1.15
N LEU A 207 -7.05 4.23 0.10
CA LEU A 207 -7.55 5.59 -0.11
C LEU A 207 -9.07 5.61 -0.30
N THR A 208 -9.58 4.75 -1.17
CA THR A 208 -11.02 4.60 -1.41
C THR A 208 -11.75 4.24 -0.12
N LEU A 209 -11.21 3.30 0.66
CA LEU A 209 -11.81 2.89 1.92
C LEU A 209 -11.88 4.04 2.93
N ALA A 210 -10.80 4.82 3.05
CA ALA A 210 -10.74 5.96 3.97
C ALA A 210 -11.58 7.16 3.53
N LEU A 211 -11.72 7.39 2.22
CA LEU A 211 -12.39 8.56 1.65
C LEU A 211 -13.87 8.31 1.34
N ARG A 212 -14.30 7.05 1.20
CA ARG A 212 -15.70 6.72 0.90
C ARG A 212 -16.70 7.33 1.89
N PRO A 213 -16.48 7.30 3.23
CA PRO A 213 -17.41 7.91 4.17
C PRO A 213 -17.51 9.44 4.04
N LEU A 214 -16.51 10.07 3.41
CA LEU A 214 -16.48 11.52 3.20
C LEU A 214 -17.10 11.95 1.87
N LYS A 215 -17.28 11.03 0.90
CA LYS A 215 -17.66 11.29 -0.51
C LYS A 215 -17.04 12.62 -1.00
N PRO A 216 -15.71 12.71 -1.06
CA PRO A 216 -15.04 13.96 -1.41
C PRO A 216 -15.39 14.37 -2.83
N THR A 217 -15.56 15.67 -3.06
CA THR A 217 -15.69 16.21 -4.40
C THR A 217 -14.32 16.24 -5.08
N ARG A 218 -14.34 16.35 -6.42
CA ARG A 218 -13.10 16.50 -7.19
C ARG A 218 -12.28 17.72 -6.75
N ALA A 219 -12.94 18.86 -6.49
CA ALA A 219 -12.27 20.07 -6.04
C ALA A 219 -11.60 19.89 -4.66
N GLU A 220 -12.24 19.16 -3.75
CA GLU A 220 -11.65 18.85 -2.44
C GLU A 220 -10.38 17.99 -2.58
N LEU A 221 -10.43 16.96 -3.42
CA LEU A 221 -9.25 16.13 -3.70
C LEU A 221 -8.14 16.92 -4.38
N GLU A 222 -8.45 17.75 -5.37
CA GLU A 222 -7.48 18.62 -6.03
C GLU A 222 -6.82 19.57 -5.02
N SER A 223 -7.58 20.13 -4.08
CA SER A 223 -7.04 20.99 -3.02
C SER A 223 -6.14 20.24 -2.04
N ALA A 224 -6.52 19.01 -1.64
CA ALA A 224 -5.73 18.18 -0.75
C ALA A 224 -4.41 17.75 -1.42
N LEU A 225 -4.46 17.39 -2.70
CA LEU A 225 -3.28 17.04 -3.49
C LEU A 225 -2.39 18.26 -3.74
N ALA A 226 -2.96 19.43 -4.03
CA ALA A 226 -2.18 20.66 -4.20
C ALA A 226 -1.41 21.03 -2.93
N ALA A 227 -2.05 20.95 -1.77
CA ALA A 227 -1.39 21.15 -0.48
C ALA A 227 -0.23 20.16 -0.28
N LYS A 228 -0.42 18.90 -0.68
CA LYS A 228 0.61 17.87 -0.60
C LYS A 228 1.73 17.98 -1.62
N LYS A 229 1.45 18.60 -2.77
CA LYS A 229 2.46 18.91 -3.78
C LYS A 229 3.46 19.93 -3.24
N ALA A 230 3.00 20.92 -2.48
CA ALA A 230 3.86 21.90 -1.84
C ALA A 230 4.85 21.27 -0.84
N GLU A 231 4.50 20.11 -0.28
CA GLU A 231 5.36 19.34 0.63
C GLU A 231 6.32 18.38 -0.10
N GLY A 232 6.27 18.30 -1.44
CA GLY A 232 7.19 17.47 -2.23
C GLY A 232 6.92 15.96 -2.19
N THR A 233 5.71 15.55 -1.80
CA THR A 233 5.40 14.12 -1.64
C THR A 233 5.25 13.38 -2.98
N ALA A 234 5.92 12.24 -3.12
CA ALA A 234 5.94 11.44 -4.35
C ALA A 234 4.56 10.92 -4.77
N ILE A 235 3.63 10.79 -3.82
CA ILE A 235 2.27 10.32 -4.06
C ILE A 235 1.49 11.26 -5.00
N VAL A 236 1.66 12.58 -4.86
CA VAL A 236 0.89 13.57 -5.62
C VAL A 236 1.34 13.64 -7.06
N GLU A 237 2.64 13.64 -7.30
CA GLU A 237 3.20 13.62 -8.66
C GLU A 237 2.73 12.40 -9.44
N ARG A 238 2.40 11.33 -8.70
CA ARG A 238 2.24 10.01 -9.29
C ARG A 238 0.80 9.52 -9.40
N LEU A 239 -0.12 10.13 -8.66
CA LEU A 239 -1.53 9.78 -8.61
C LEU A 239 -2.26 10.28 -9.88
N ASP A 240 -2.83 9.36 -10.66
CA ASP A 240 -3.82 9.73 -11.68
C ASP A 240 -5.18 9.96 -11.01
N LEU A 241 -5.50 11.23 -10.76
CA LEU A 241 -6.75 11.63 -10.10
C LEU A 241 -7.99 11.16 -10.89
N ARG A 242 -7.95 11.16 -12.23
CA ARG A 242 -9.09 10.70 -13.04
C ARG A 242 -9.32 9.20 -12.88
N ALA A 243 -8.24 8.42 -12.89
CA ALA A 243 -8.33 6.99 -12.60
C ALA A 243 -8.80 6.71 -11.18
N PHE A 244 -8.34 7.49 -10.19
CA PHE A 244 -8.75 7.34 -8.80
C PHE A 244 -10.24 7.69 -8.60
N MET A 245 -10.73 8.78 -9.18
CA MET A 245 -12.15 9.16 -9.12
C MET A 245 -13.06 8.08 -9.68
N ARG A 246 -12.71 7.51 -10.85
CA ARG A 246 -13.45 6.39 -11.42
C ARG A 246 -13.49 5.18 -10.48
N GLU A 247 -12.38 4.90 -9.78
CA GLU A 247 -12.33 3.80 -8.82
C GLU A 247 -13.19 4.07 -7.59
N LEU A 248 -13.21 5.31 -7.09
CA LEU A 248 -14.07 5.76 -5.99
C LEU A 248 -15.56 5.64 -6.34
N GLU A 249 -15.94 6.01 -7.56
CA GLU A 249 -17.32 5.86 -8.07
C GLU A 249 -17.70 4.39 -8.26
N ARG A 250 -16.82 3.59 -8.88
CA ARG A 250 -17.02 2.16 -9.14
C ARG A 250 -17.26 1.38 -7.85
N THR A 251 -16.43 1.62 -6.84
CA THR A 251 -16.54 0.97 -5.52
C THR A 251 -17.69 1.55 -4.69
N GLY A 252 -18.05 2.82 -4.90
CA GLY A 252 -19.23 3.45 -4.32
C GLY A 252 -20.54 2.73 -4.69
N GLY A 253 -20.65 2.20 -5.90
CA GLY A 253 -21.82 1.44 -6.37
C GLY A 253 -21.86 -0.05 -6.02
N THR A 254 -20.69 -0.70 -5.89
CA THR A 254 -20.60 -2.17 -5.74
C THR A 254 -20.48 -2.68 -4.30
N ALA A 255 -20.15 -1.82 -3.34
CA ALA A 255 -19.82 -2.23 -1.97
C ALA A 255 -20.96 -2.05 -0.95
N ARG A 256 -22.23 -2.11 -1.39
CA ARG A 256 -23.34 -2.41 -0.47
C ARG A 256 -23.40 -3.92 -0.17
N THR A 257 -22.90 -4.76 -1.07
CA THR A 257 -22.88 -6.22 -0.94
C THR A 257 -21.65 -6.75 -0.18
N ALA A 258 -20.42 -6.36 -0.57
CA ALA A 258 -19.22 -6.98 -0.01
C ALA A 258 -18.87 -6.60 1.46
N LEU A 259 -19.36 -5.46 1.97
CA LEU A 259 -19.14 -5.03 3.35
C LEU A 259 -20.19 -5.61 4.32
N LEU A 260 -21.37 -6.00 3.81
CA LEU A 260 -22.35 -6.78 4.55
C LEU A 260 -21.90 -8.24 4.65
N ASP A 261 -21.36 -8.84 3.58
CA ASP A 261 -20.90 -10.25 3.62
C ASP A 261 -19.75 -10.50 4.61
N ALA A 262 -18.91 -9.50 4.90
CA ALA A 262 -17.85 -9.59 5.91
C ALA A 262 -18.35 -9.31 7.35
N GLY A 263 -19.53 -8.69 7.49
CA GLY A 263 -20.19 -8.41 8.77
C GLY A 263 -21.23 -9.47 9.17
N ASP A 264 -21.93 -10.05 8.20
CA ASP A 264 -23.04 -11.00 8.40
C ASP A 264 -22.60 -12.42 8.78
N MET A 265 -21.32 -12.78 8.60
CA MET A 265 -20.78 -14.00 9.23
C MET A 265 -20.62 -13.87 10.77
N ARG A 266 -20.96 -12.72 11.37
CA ARG A 266 -20.95 -12.51 12.83
C ARG A 266 -22.33 -12.43 13.47
N ALA A 267 -23.42 -12.52 12.71
CA ALA A 267 -24.79 -12.41 13.25
C ALA A 267 -25.54 -13.76 13.36
N SER A 268 -24.99 -14.88 12.86
CA SER A 268 -25.68 -16.17 12.80
C SER A 268 -25.12 -17.28 13.72
N GLY A 269 -24.22 -16.94 14.66
CA GLY A 269 -23.59 -17.90 15.58
C GLY A 269 -24.07 -17.81 17.04
N GLY A 270 -25.30 -17.38 17.29
CA GLY A 270 -25.89 -17.29 18.62
C GLY A 270 -27.15 -18.15 18.76
N VAL A 271 -26.97 -19.44 19.04
CA VAL A 271 -27.75 -20.26 19.99
C VAL A 271 -26.80 -21.31 20.55
#